data_AF-A0A7X9FUJ2-F1
#
_entry.id   AF-A0A7X9FUJ2-F1
#
_cell.length_a   1.000
_cell.length_b   1.000
_cell.length_c   1.000
_cell.angle_alpha   90.00
_cell.angle_beta   90.00
_cell.angle_gamma   90.00
#
_symmetry.space_group_name_H-M   'P 1'
#
loop_
_entity.id
_entity.type
_entity.pdbx_description
1 polymer ?
#
loop_
_entity_poly.entity_id
_entity_poly.type
_entity_poly.pdbx_seq_one_letter_code
_entity_poly.pdbx_strand_id
1 'polypeptide(L)' 'RECLCNWLKRVGFLKVENVMNYTVETTEQRTSKDSPYESLENFLMPDDASKTIEGYPAPERSVMLCTK' A
#
# COMPACT_ATOMS: atom_id res chain seq x y z
N ARG A 1 -0.24 -2.12 -11.12
CA ARG A 1 1.20 -1.96 -10.79
C ARG A 1 2.04 -1.54 -12.01
N GLU A 2 1.69 -2.00 -13.22
CA GLU A 2 2.36 -1.62 -14.49
C GLU A 2 2.44 -0.11 -14.74
N CYS A 3 1.43 0.66 -14.27
CA CYS A 3 1.40 2.11 -14.41
C CYS A 3 2.62 2.79 -13.75
N LEU A 4 2.92 2.44 -12.48
CA LEU A 4 4.08 3.00 -11.77
C LEU A 4 5.40 2.57 -12.42
N CYS A 5 5.51 1.32 -12.87
CA CYS A 5 6.68 0.86 -13.63
C CYS A 5 6.91 1.72 -14.89
N ASN A 6 5.84 2.03 -15.62
CA ASN A 6 5.90 2.88 -16.80
C ASN A 6 6.29 4.32 -16.44
N TRP A 7 5.73 4.89 -15.36
CA TRP A 7 6.10 6.23 -14.90
C TRP A 7 7.58 6.32 -14.53
N LEU A 8 8.12 5.34 -13.80
CA LEU A 8 9.54 5.30 -13.45
C LEU A 8 10.44 5.27 -14.69
N LYS A 9 10.09 4.44 -15.68
CA LYS A 9 10.81 4.42 -16.98
C LYS A 9 10.73 5.77 -17.70
N ARG A 10 9.55 6.41 -17.71
CA ARG A 10 9.34 7.71 -18.37
C ARG A 10 10.14 8.85 -17.76
N VAL A 11 10.42 8.81 -16.46
CA VAL A 11 11.25 9.82 -15.79
C VAL A 11 12.75 9.49 -15.79
N GLY A 12 13.16 8.45 -16.53
CA GLY A 12 14.56 8.12 -16.79
C GLY A 12 15.17 7.04 -15.89
N PHE A 13 14.39 6.36 -15.04
CA PHE A 13 14.90 5.21 -14.30
C PHE A 13 15.04 3.98 -15.21
N LEU A 14 16.11 3.23 -14.99
CA LEU A 14 16.45 1.99 -15.68
C LEU A 14 16.23 0.79 -14.74
N LYS A 15 16.17 -0.42 -15.31
CA LYS A 15 16.01 -1.69 -14.58
C LYS A 15 14.91 -1.64 -13.51
N VAL A 16 13.73 -1.15 -13.91
CA VAL A 16 12.59 -0.98 -13.00
C VAL A 16 11.94 -2.34 -12.72
N GLU A 17 12.00 -2.76 -11.46
CA GLU A 17 11.52 -4.05 -10.98
C GLU A 17 10.56 -3.85 -9.80
N ASN A 18 9.45 -4.59 -9.79
CA ASN A 18 8.59 -4.68 -8.62
C ASN A 18 9.06 -5.87 -7.78
N VAL A 19 9.63 -5.58 -6.62
CA VAL A 19 10.29 -6.60 -5.79
C VAL A 19 9.40 -7.13 -4.67
N MET A 20 8.33 -6.40 -4.31
CA MET A 20 7.42 -6.82 -3.25
C MET A 20 6.05 -6.18 -3.41
N ASN A 21 5.01 -6.96 -3.13
CA ASN A 21 3.63 -6.49 -3.00
C ASN A 21 3.01 -7.15 -1.78
N TYR A 22 2.29 -6.37 -1.00
CA TYR A 22 1.59 -6.89 0.16
C TYR A 22 0.39 -6.01 0.50
N THR A 23 -0.66 -6.64 1.01
CA THR A 23 -1.78 -5.96 1.65
C THR A 23 -1.31 -5.47 3.02
N VAL A 24 -1.65 -4.24 3.39
CA VAL A 24 -1.27 -3.70 4.69
C VAL A 24 -2.09 -4.42 5.77
N GLU A 25 -1.40 -4.98 6.76
CA GLU A 25 -2.05 -5.67 7.87
C GLU A 25 -2.28 -4.73 9.07
N THR A 26 -3.31 -5.00 9.86
CA THR A 26 -3.55 -4.27 11.11
C THR A 26 -2.46 -4.53 12.15
N THR A 27 -1.70 -5.61 12.03
CA THR A 27 -0.50 -5.84 12.85
C THR A 27 0.60 -4.82 12.54
N GLU A 28 0.77 -4.44 11.27
CA GLU A 28 1.70 -3.42 10.80
C GLU A 28 1.22 -2.01 11.16
N GLN A 29 -0.03 -1.68 10.80
CA GLN A 29 -0.62 -0.35 10.98
C GLN A 29 -1.80 -0.41 11.96
N ARG A 30 -1.57 0.05 13.20
CA ARG A 30 -2.54 0.05 14.30
C ARG A 30 -2.39 1.26 15.19
N THR A 31 -3.38 1.46 16.05
CA THR A 31 -3.31 2.42 17.14
C THR A 31 -2.25 1.97 18.15
N SER A 32 -1.60 2.93 18.79
CA SER A 32 -0.62 2.68 19.85
C SER A 32 -0.71 3.78 20.90
N LYS A 33 -0.01 3.61 22.03
CA LYS A 33 0.02 4.64 23.08
C LYS A 33 0.51 5.99 22.55
N ASP A 34 1.49 5.97 21.64
CA ASP A 34 2.09 7.18 21.05
C ASP A 34 1.31 7.69 19.83
N SER A 35 0.45 6.86 19.24
CA SER A 35 -0.46 7.21 18.14
C SER A 35 -1.89 6.70 18.44
N PRO A 36 -2.64 7.38 19.33
CA PRO A 36 -3.90 6.86 19.87
C PRO A 36 -5.13 7.15 19.01
N TYR A 37 -4.97 7.82 17.87
CA TYR A 37 -6.05 8.15 16.94
C TYR A 37 -6.39 6.96 16.04
N GLU A 38 -7.44 7.11 15.23
CA GLU A 38 -7.90 6.11 14.26
C GLU A 38 -6.76 5.60 13.37
N SER A 39 -6.79 4.30 13.06
CA SER A 39 -5.78 3.62 12.25
C SER A 39 -6.44 2.64 11.28
N LEU A 40 -5.67 1.75 10.66
CA LEU A 40 -6.13 0.92 9.53
C LEU A 40 -7.46 0.22 9.79
N GLU A 41 -7.65 -0.37 10.97
CA GLU A 41 -8.88 -1.07 11.34
C GLU A 41 -10.13 -0.18 11.21
N ASN A 42 -10.03 1.12 11.50
CA ASN A 42 -11.13 2.08 11.39
C ASN A 42 -11.49 2.42 9.93
N PHE A 43 -10.57 2.17 8.99
CA PHE A 43 -10.73 2.50 7.57
C PHE A 43 -11.07 1.28 6.72
N LEU A 44 -11.10 0.08 7.30
CA LEU A 44 -11.50 -1.15 6.64
C LEU A 44 -13.00 -1.43 6.87
N MET A 45 -13.60 -2.14 5.93
CA MET A 45 -14.98 -2.58 6.05
C MET A 45 -15.09 -3.67 7.15
N PRO A 46 -15.96 -3.51 8.17
CA PRO A 46 -15.99 -4.38 9.36
C PRO A 46 -16.28 -5.87 9.08
N ASP A 47 -17.05 -6.15 8.03
CA ASP A 47 -17.45 -7.49 7.59
C ASP A 47 -16.60 -8.02 6.42
N ASP A 48 -15.76 -7.18 5.81
CA ASP A 48 -14.88 -7.54 4.69
C ASP A 48 -13.61 -6.68 4.67
N ALA A 49 -12.58 -7.10 5.41
CA ALA A 49 -11.30 -6.39 5.47
C ALA A 49 -10.52 -6.35 4.13
N SER A 50 -11.02 -6.97 3.05
CA SER A 50 -10.47 -6.79 1.70
C SER A 50 -10.87 -5.46 1.05
N LYS A 51 -11.73 -4.68 1.72
CA LYS A 51 -12.19 -3.36 1.25
C LYS A 51 -12.02 -2.27 2.29
N THR A 52 -11.92 -1.03 1.83
CA THR A 52 -12.08 0.17 2.65
C THR A 52 -13.54 0.41 2.97
N ILE A 53 -13.81 1.29 3.94
CA ILE A 53 -15.18 1.63 4.34
C ILE A 53 -15.97 2.35 3.24
N GLU A 54 -15.28 2.97 2.27
CA GLU A 54 -15.86 3.57 1.06
C GLU A 54 -16.11 2.55 -0.07
N GLY A 55 -15.69 1.29 0.11
CA GLY A 55 -15.91 0.19 -0.84
C GLY A 55 -14.80 -0.03 -1.87
N TYR A 56 -13.66 0.66 -1.76
CA TYR A 56 -12.48 0.39 -2.60
C TYR A 56 -11.71 -0.82 -2.10
N PRO A 57 -10.81 -1.44 -2.91
CA PRO A 57 -9.90 -2.46 -2.41
C PRO A 57 -9.08 -1.94 -1.22
N ALA A 58 -8.84 -2.80 -0.23
CA ALA A 58 -8.03 -2.48 0.94
C ALA A 58 -6.62 -2.00 0.54
N PRO A 59 -5.93 -1.22 1.40
CA PRO A 59 -4.62 -0.69 1.07
C PRO A 59 -3.61 -1.79 0.73
N GLU A 60 -3.01 -1.68 -0.46
CA GLU A 60 -1.86 -2.47 -0.89
C GLU A 60 -0.64 -1.57 -1.06
N ARG A 61 0.52 -2.07 -0.68
CA ARG A 61 1.82 -1.40 -0.90
C ARG A 61 2.66 -2.21 -1.87
N SER A 62 3.39 -1.50 -2.73
CA SER A 62 4.36 -2.07 -3.67
C SER A 62 5.73 -1.44 -3.43
N VAL A 63 6.78 -2.25 -3.48
CA VAL A 63 8.18 -1.80 -3.42
C VAL A 63 8.80 -1.94 -4.80
N MET A 64 9.33 -0.83 -5.32
CA MET A 64 9.98 -0.76 -6.63
C MET A 64 11.49 -0.56 -6.45
N LEU A 65 12.29 -1.37 -7.13
CA LEU A 65 13.73 -1.18 -7.25
C LEU A 65 14.06 -0.67 -8.65
N CYS A 66 14.96 0.29 -8.76
CA CYS A 66 15.42 0.82 -10.04
C CYS A 66 16.79 1.49 -9.92
N THR A 67 17.46 1.69 -11.06
CA THR A 67 18.75 2.39 -11.15
C THR A 67 18.61 3.69 -11.93
N LYS A 68 19.51 4.65 -11.71
CA LYS A 68 19.62 5.86 -12.53
C LYS A 68 20.58 5.63 -13.70
#